data_AF-A0A939WQ39-F1
#
_entry.id   AF-A0A939WQ39-F1
#
_cell.length_a   1.000
_cell.length_b   1.000
_cell.length_c   1.000
_cell.angle_alpha   90.00
_cell.angle_beta   90.00
_cell.angle_gamma   90.00
#
_symmetry.space_group_name_H-M   'P 1'
#
loop_
_entity.id
_entity.type
_entity.pdbx_description
1 polymer ?
#
loop_
_entity_poly.entity_id
_entity_poly.type
_entity_poly.pdbx_seq_one_letter_code
_entity_poly.pdbx_strand_id
1 'polypeptide(L)'
;MLTFIFAAVAAFAGETLPANAADWPAQLGMTPKMLFLVLQIGIIIFAAKIGGSIATALKLPSVLGELGAGILIGPWALGGFAIPGFDGMFQYGIFYGKALRAQAAAGGNPFAATPELYGICTIASVVLLFLSGLETNLKMFLKYAFAGSLVGVGGVVFSFLLGDLCAVYATTYLPDLLGGIKCLAELGELVKEGKVVQAALSPAAMFMGIMSTATSVGITARILSEKKKMDSEEGVTIMAGAVIDDVLGIIVLAIGMGIIGSQREAAAAGEAAAQGIDWGSIGETALKAFGVWLVGTIVGVV
;
A
#
# COMPACT_ATOMS: atom_id res chain seq x y z
N MET A 1 -22.36 20.21 1.48
CA MET A 1 -22.28 18.83 0.93
C MET A 1 -23.43 18.54 -0.02
N LEU A 2 -24.71 18.67 0.38
CA LEU A 2 -25.86 18.44 -0.52
C LEU A 2 -25.81 19.30 -1.79
N THR A 3 -25.48 20.60 -1.70
CA THR A 3 -25.39 21.48 -2.89
C THR A 3 -24.35 21.01 -3.92
N PHE A 4 -23.22 20.45 -3.46
CA PHE A 4 -22.19 19.88 -4.34
C PHE A 4 -22.63 18.55 -4.96
N ILE A 5 -23.37 17.72 -4.22
CA ILE A 5 -23.96 16.48 -4.75
C ILE A 5 -24.97 16.82 -5.84
N PHE A 6 -25.85 17.80 -5.61
CA PHE A 6 -26.80 18.25 -6.62
C PHE A 6 -26.12 18.89 -7.84
N ALA A 7 -25.07 19.68 -7.65
CA ALA A 7 -24.29 20.24 -8.74
C ALA A 7 -23.56 19.15 -9.56
N ALA A 8 -23.02 18.12 -8.89
CA ALA A 8 -22.42 16.97 -9.54
C ALA A 8 -23.45 16.19 -10.36
N VAL A 9 -24.57 15.79 -9.73
CA VAL A 9 -25.66 15.09 -10.42
C VAL A 9 -26.18 15.90 -11.62
N ALA A 10 -26.34 17.21 -11.47
CA ALA A 10 -26.82 18.09 -12.54
C ALA A 10 -25.80 18.25 -13.69
N ALA A 11 -24.49 18.31 -13.39
CA ALA A 11 -23.45 18.43 -14.42
C ALA A 11 -23.32 17.19 -15.32
N PHE A 12 -23.83 16.04 -14.87
CA PHE A 12 -23.71 14.75 -15.56
C PHE A 12 -25.03 14.14 -16.02
N ALA A 13 -26.17 14.77 -15.73
CA ALA A 13 -27.48 14.31 -16.19
C ALA A 13 -27.60 14.24 -17.73
N GLY A 14 -26.62 14.76 -18.48
CA GLY A 14 -26.53 14.71 -19.94
C GLY A 14 -25.32 13.96 -20.52
N GLU A 15 -24.42 13.40 -19.71
CA GLU A 15 -23.27 12.64 -20.23
C GLU A 15 -23.60 11.13 -20.32
N THR A 16 -23.48 10.56 -21.51
CA THR A 16 -23.66 9.12 -21.73
C THR A 16 -22.48 8.37 -21.11
N LEU A 17 -22.78 7.48 -20.16
CA LEU A 17 -21.77 6.58 -19.60
C LEU A 17 -21.27 5.60 -20.68
N PRO A 18 -19.97 5.26 -20.70
CA PRO A 18 -19.45 4.28 -21.63
C PRO A 18 -20.08 2.89 -21.38
N ALA A 19 -20.25 2.12 -22.45
CA ALA A 19 -20.80 0.77 -22.38
C ALA A 19 -19.93 -0.18 -21.54
N ASN A 20 -18.61 0.07 -21.46
CA ASN A 20 -17.65 -0.70 -20.69
C ASN A 20 -17.16 0.08 -19.47
N ALA A 21 -17.22 -0.53 -18.29
CA ALA A 21 -16.72 0.03 -17.04
C ALA A 21 -15.20 0.29 -17.06
N ALA A 22 -14.42 -0.46 -17.84
CA ALA A 22 -12.96 -0.33 -17.90
C ALA A 22 -12.49 0.94 -18.63
N ASP A 23 -13.32 1.47 -19.53
CA ASP A 23 -13.02 2.67 -20.32
C ASP A 23 -13.27 3.97 -19.53
N TRP A 24 -13.87 3.83 -18.35
CA TRP A 24 -14.14 4.88 -17.39
C TRP A 24 -13.03 4.93 -16.33
N PRO A 25 -12.62 6.10 -15.80
CA PRO A 25 -13.06 7.48 -16.06
C PRO A 25 -12.28 8.19 -17.19
N ALA A 26 -11.45 7.48 -17.97
CA ALA A 26 -10.56 8.09 -18.96
C ALA A 26 -11.30 9.00 -19.97
N GLN A 27 -12.50 8.60 -20.38
CA GLN A 27 -13.32 9.31 -21.38
C GLN A 27 -14.06 10.55 -20.86
N LEU A 28 -13.99 10.86 -19.55
CA LEU A 28 -14.66 12.04 -19.00
C LEU A 28 -13.95 13.35 -19.32
N GLY A 29 -14.75 14.41 -19.56
CA GLY A 29 -14.26 15.77 -19.62
C GLY A 29 -13.60 16.21 -18.30
N MET A 30 -12.73 17.23 -18.36
CA MET A 30 -11.98 17.69 -17.18
C MET A 30 -12.89 18.20 -16.05
N THR A 31 -13.91 19.00 -16.38
CA THR A 31 -14.87 19.54 -15.41
C THR A 31 -15.57 18.43 -14.61
N PRO A 32 -16.19 17.42 -15.25
CA PRO A 32 -16.80 16.30 -14.55
C PRO A 32 -15.83 15.51 -13.65
N LYS A 33 -14.59 15.27 -14.11
CA LYS A 33 -13.53 14.61 -13.31
C LYS A 33 -13.20 15.38 -12.04
N MET A 34 -12.95 16.69 -12.16
CA MET A 34 -12.57 17.55 -11.02
C MET A 34 -13.69 17.72 -10.01
N LEU A 35 -14.95 17.82 -10.48
CA LEU A 35 -16.11 17.90 -9.59
C LEU A 35 -16.27 16.62 -8.75
N PHE A 36 -16.02 15.47 -9.36
CA PHE A 36 -16.08 14.18 -8.65
C PHE A 36 -14.93 14.01 -7.65
N LEU A 37 -13.73 14.47 -8.00
CA LEU A 37 -12.60 14.52 -7.07
C LEU A 37 -12.91 15.33 -5.80
N VAL A 38 -13.50 16.52 -5.96
CA VAL A 38 -13.90 17.37 -4.83
C VAL A 38 -14.94 16.66 -3.95
N LEU A 39 -15.91 15.96 -4.57
CA LEU A 39 -16.88 15.15 -3.83
C LEU A 39 -16.22 14.02 -3.05
N GLN A 40 -15.30 13.27 -3.68
CA GLN A 40 -14.54 12.19 -3.05
C GLN A 40 -13.75 12.68 -1.84
N ILE A 41 -13.03 13.80 -1.97
CA ILE A 41 -12.28 14.41 -0.86
C ILE A 41 -13.23 14.80 0.28
N GLY A 42 -14.38 15.40 -0.04
CA GLY A 42 -15.39 15.75 0.97
C GLY A 42 -15.89 14.54 1.75
N ILE A 43 -16.14 13.43 1.06
CA ILE A 43 -16.56 12.16 1.67
C ILE A 43 -15.43 11.56 2.51
N ILE A 44 -14.19 11.55 2.02
CA ILE A 44 -13.01 11.06 2.76
C ILE A 44 -12.86 11.82 4.07
N ILE A 45 -12.88 13.16 4.04
CA ILE A 45 -12.71 13.99 5.24
C ILE A 45 -13.85 13.74 6.24
N PHE A 46 -15.08 13.64 5.76
CA PHE A 46 -16.24 13.38 6.62
C PHE A 46 -16.17 12.00 7.27
N ALA A 47 -15.87 10.96 6.48
CA ALA A 47 -15.72 9.59 6.96
C ALA A 47 -14.55 9.46 7.95
N ALA A 48 -13.39 10.08 7.65
CA ALA A 48 -12.24 10.09 8.53
C ALA A 48 -12.56 10.74 9.88
N LYS A 49 -13.26 11.89 9.90
CA LYS A 49 -13.70 12.53 11.14
C LYS A 49 -14.62 11.66 11.99
N ILE A 50 -15.58 10.98 11.35
CA ILE A 50 -16.49 10.05 12.04
C ILE A 50 -15.69 8.87 12.59
N GLY A 51 -14.86 8.24 11.77
CA GLY A 51 -14.02 7.11 12.16
C GLY A 51 -13.12 7.45 13.34
N GLY A 52 -12.40 8.57 13.28
CA GLY A 52 -11.55 9.05 14.37
C GLY A 52 -12.31 9.34 15.67
N SER A 53 -13.54 9.89 15.55
CA SER A 53 -14.41 10.12 16.71
C SER A 53 -14.87 8.81 17.35
N ILE A 54 -15.25 7.82 16.53
CA ILE A 54 -15.64 6.48 17.00
C ILE A 54 -14.45 5.78 17.67
N ALA A 55 -13.25 5.82 17.06
CA ALA A 55 -12.05 5.23 17.65
C ALA A 55 -11.73 5.86 19.00
N THR A 56 -11.84 7.19 19.10
CA THR A 56 -11.63 7.91 20.36
C THR A 56 -12.67 7.51 21.42
N ALA A 57 -13.94 7.35 21.03
CA ALA A 57 -15.00 6.85 21.92
C ALA A 57 -14.72 5.43 22.43
N LEU A 58 -14.01 4.61 21.63
CA LEU A 58 -13.55 3.27 22.00
C LEU A 58 -12.19 3.24 22.73
N LYS A 59 -11.63 4.41 23.09
CA LYS A 59 -10.29 4.56 23.71
C LYS A 59 -9.13 4.08 22.84
N LEU A 60 -9.31 4.11 21.52
CA LEU A 60 -8.28 3.83 20.52
C LEU A 60 -7.72 5.15 19.94
N PRO A 61 -6.48 5.16 19.41
CA PRO A 61 -5.92 6.29 18.67
C PRO A 61 -6.83 6.71 17.51
N SER A 62 -6.94 8.02 17.26
CA SER A 62 -7.88 8.55 16.26
C SER A 62 -7.51 8.08 14.85
N VAL A 63 -6.21 7.98 14.57
CA VAL A 63 -5.63 7.52 13.30
C VAL A 63 -6.15 6.14 12.88
N LEU A 64 -6.36 5.22 13.84
CA LEU A 64 -6.88 3.89 13.53
C LEU A 64 -8.32 3.95 12.99
N GLY A 65 -9.12 4.86 13.55
CA GLY A 65 -10.49 5.11 13.07
C GLY A 65 -10.52 5.77 11.69
N GLU A 66 -9.59 6.70 11.44
CA GLU A 66 -9.45 7.34 10.12
C GLU A 66 -9.02 6.33 9.04
N LEU A 67 -8.02 5.50 9.33
CA LEU A 67 -7.56 4.44 8.43
C LEU A 67 -8.66 3.41 8.18
N GLY A 68 -9.34 2.97 9.23
CA GLY A 68 -10.47 2.04 9.13
C GLY A 68 -11.62 2.61 8.29
N ALA A 69 -11.94 3.89 8.47
CA ALA A 69 -12.93 4.59 7.64
C ALA A 69 -12.50 4.59 6.16
N GLY A 70 -11.23 4.89 5.88
CA GLY A 70 -10.67 4.87 4.52
C GLY A 70 -10.74 3.48 3.86
N ILE A 71 -10.37 2.42 4.59
CA ILE A 71 -10.50 1.03 4.13
C ILE A 71 -11.97 0.70 3.83
N LEU A 72 -12.88 1.08 4.72
CA LEU A 72 -14.30 0.78 4.61
C LEU A 72 -14.95 1.46 3.40
N ILE A 73 -14.66 2.75 3.17
CA ILE A 73 -15.18 3.50 2.03
C ILE A 73 -14.38 3.28 0.74
N GLY A 74 -13.30 2.51 0.78
CA GLY A 74 -12.41 2.33 -0.36
C GLY A 74 -13.09 1.67 -1.58
N PRO A 75 -12.46 1.75 -2.77
CA PRO A 75 -12.98 1.17 -4.01
C PRO A 75 -13.13 -0.34 -3.96
N TRP A 76 -12.37 -1.02 -3.10
CA TRP A 76 -12.46 -2.47 -2.90
C TRP A 76 -13.50 -2.88 -1.85
N ALA A 77 -14.06 -1.93 -1.10
CA ALA A 77 -15.08 -2.14 -0.08
C ALA A 77 -16.38 -1.39 -0.47
N LEU A 78 -16.98 -0.62 0.45
CA LEU A 78 -18.29 0.02 0.26
C LEU A 78 -18.29 1.05 -0.89
N GLY A 79 -17.20 1.79 -1.06
CA GLY A 79 -17.10 2.82 -2.09
C GLY A 79 -17.02 2.30 -3.52
N GLY A 80 -16.84 0.99 -3.69
CA GLY A 80 -16.87 0.35 -5.00
C GLY A 80 -18.23 -0.15 -5.44
N PHE A 81 -19.25 -0.09 -4.58
CA PHE A 81 -20.60 -0.50 -4.95
C PHE A 81 -21.37 0.63 -5.60
N ALA A 82 -22.14 0.27 -6.63
CA ALA A 82 -23.07 1.21 -7.27
C ALA A 82 -24.19 1.56 -6.30
N ILE A 83 -24.59 2.82 -6.27
CA ILE A 83 -25.70 3.26 -5.42
C ILE A 83 -27.01 3.01 -6.18
N PRO A 84 -27.90 2.11 -5.72
CA PRO A 84 -29.16 1.83 -6.39
C PRO A 84 -30.02 3.09 -6.49
N GLY A 85 -30.56 3.38 -7.68
CA GLY A 85 -31.41 4.55 -7.91
C GLY A 85 -30.68 5.85 -8.29
N PHE A 86 -29.35 5.81 -8.40
CA PHE A 86 -28.56 6.92 -8.94
C PHE A 86 -27.90 6.48 -10.26
N ASP A 87 -28.42 6.98 -11.38
CA ASP A 87 -27.79 6.82 -12.69
C ASP A 87 -26.61 7.79 -12.87
N GLY A 88 -25.77 7.57 -13.88
CA GLY A 88 -24.61 8.42 -14.14
C GLY A 88 -23.40 8.09 -13.26
N MET A 89 -22.77 9.11 -12.68
CA MET A 89 -21.47 9.00 -11.97
C MET A 89 -21.42 7.98 -10.83
N PHE A 90 -22.56 7.61 -10.23
CA PHE A 90 -22.63 6.68 -9.10
C PHE A 90 -22.80 5.22 -9.55
N GLN A 91 -22.98 4.96 -10.84
CA GLN A 91 -23.13 3.61 -11.40
C GLN A 91 -21.88 2.73 -11.19
N TYR A 92 -20.70 3.35 -11.08
CA TYR A 92 -19.43 2.66 -10.82
C TYR A 92 -18.95 2.77 -9.36
N GLY A 93 -19.79 3.32 -8.48
CA GLY A 93 -19.47 3.60 -7.08
C GLY A 93 -18.73 4.93 -6.88
N ILE A 94 -18.72 5.41 -5.63
CA ILE A 94 -18.13 6.72 -5.24
C ILE A 94 -16.62 6.77 -5.55
N PHE A 95 -15.93 5.62 -5.51
CA PHE A 95 -14.50 5.54 -5.77
C PHE A 95 -14.18 4.73 -7.04
N TYR A 96 -15.11 4.69 -8.00
CA TYR A 96 -14.93 3.99 -9.27
C TYR A 96 -14.55 2.51 -9.14
N GLY A 97 -14.97 1.86 -8.05
CA GLY A 97 -14.55 0.50 -7.73
C GLY A 97 -14.79 -0.45 -8.90
N LYS A 98 -16.01 -0.50 -9.49
CA LYS A 98 -16.29 -1.38 -10.64
C LYS A 98 -15.35 -1.16 -11.83
N ALA A 99 -15.00 0.10 -12.14
CA ALA A 99 -14.09 0.43 -13.23
C ALA A 99 -12.66 -0.04 -12.92
N LEU A 100 -12.18 0.24 -11.70
CA LEU A 100 -10.86 -0.20 -11.23
C LEU A 100 -10.77 -1.74 -11.15
N ARG A 101 -11.84 -2.44 -10.74
CA ARG A 101 -11.89 -3.91 -10.76
C ARG A 101 -11.87 -4.47 -12.18
N ALA A 102 -12.57 -3.82 -13.11
CA ALA A 102 -12.57 -4.23 -14.51
C ALA A 102 -11.19 -4.05 -15.15
N GLN A 103 -10.50 -2.94 -14.88
CA GLN A 103 -9.11 -2.73 -15.32
C GLN A 103 -8.15 -3.74 -14.70
N ALA A 104 -8.32 -4.08 -13.42
CA ALA A 104 -7.58 -5.15 -12.75
C ALA A 104 -7.76 -6.51 -13.46
N ALA A 105 -9.01 -6.86 -13.75
CA ALA A 105 -9.36 -8.13 -14.39
C ALA A 105 -8.89 -8.20 -15.85
N ALA A 106 -8.80 -7.07 -16.54
CA ALA A 106 -8.31 -6.96 -17.91
C ALA A 106 -6.77 -7.03 -18.03
N GLY A 107 -6.04 -7.21 -16.91
CA GLY A 107 -4.58 -7.27 -16.91
C GLY A 107 -3.90 -5.91 -17.04
N GLY A 108 -4.65 -4.81 -16.90
CA GLY A 108 -4.04 -3.50 -16.69
C GLY A 108 -3.36 -3.43 -15.32
N ASN A 109 -2.55 -2.40 -15.10
CA ASN A 109 -2.11 -2.01 -13.76
C ASN A 109 -3.14 -1.01 -13.20
N PRO A 110 -4.24 -1.45 -12.58
CA PRO A 110 -5.20 -0.52 -11.99
C PRO A 110 -4.47 0.23 -10.88
N PHE A 111 -4.41 1.55 -10.98
CA PHE A 111 -4.10 2.34 -9.80
C PHE A 111 -5.15 2.02 -8.72
N ALA A 112 -4.73 1.91 -7.46
CA ALA A 112 -5.66 1.65 -6.36
C ALA A 112 -6.70 2.78 -6.18
N ALA A 113 -6.46 3.94 -6.79
CA ALA A 113 -7.33 5.11 -6.83
C ALA A 113 -7.19 5.81 -8.20
N THR A 114 -8.01 6.81 -8.49
CA THR A 114 -7.83 7.62 -9.71
C THR A 114 -6.55 8.44 -9.65
N PRO A 115 -5.94 8.79 -10.80
CA PRO A 115 -4.69 9.56 -10.83
C PRO A 115 -4.78 10.89 -10.09
N GLU A 116 -5.93 11.56 -10.15
CA GLU A 116 -6.14 12.86 -9.50
C GLU A 116 -6.13 12.72 -7.97
N LEU A 117 -6.84 11.71 -7.44
CA LEU A 117 -6.85 11.41 -6.01
C LEU A 117 -5.49 10.92 -5.54
N TYR A 118 -4.84 10.05 -6.33
CA TYR A 118 -3.49 9.57 -6.05
C TYR A 118 -2.47 10.70 -5.96
N GLY A 119 -2.53 11.69 -6.87
CA GLY A 119 -1.66 12.86 -6.85
C GLY A 119 -1.79 13.67 -5.56
N ILE A 120 -3.03 13.96 -5.13
CA ILE A 120 -3.28 14.70 -3.88
C ILE A 120 -2.83 13.89 -2.67
N CYS A 121 -3.16 12.59 -2.63
CA CYS A 121 -2.76 11.71 -1.54
C CYS A 121 -1.24 11.58 -1.41
N THR A 122 -0.51 11.57 -2.52
CA THR A 122 0.96 11.50 -2.53
C THR A 122 1.57 12.74 -1.88
N ILE A 123 1.06 13.93 -2.20
CA ILE A 123 1.50 15.18 -1.55
C ILE A 123 1.15 15.14 -0.06
N ALA A 124 -0.07 14.71 0.28
CA ALA A 124 -0.52 14.62 1.67
C ALA A 124 0.34 13.66 2.51
N SER A 125 0.73 12.51 1.97
CA SER A 125 1.61 11.56 2.67
C SER A 125 3.03 12.12 2.86
N VAL A 126 3.57 12.82 1.86
CA VAL A 126 4.88 13.48 1.98
C VAL A 126 4.85 14.54 3.08
N VAL A 127 3.81 15.40 3.10
CA VAL A 127 3.65 16.42 4.14
C VAL A 127 3.50 15.79 5.53
N LEU A 128 2.73 14.71 5.66
CA LEU A 128 2.55 14.01 6.94
C LEU A 128 3.86 13.42 7.47
N LEU A 129 4.65 12.76 6.61
CA LEU A 129 5.95 12.21 6.98
C LEU A 129 6.95 13.31 7.34
N PHE A 130 6.93 14.42 6.60
CA PHE A 130 7.78 15.57 6.89
C PHE A 130 7.49 16.20 8.25
N LEU A 131 6.21 16.43 8.57
CA LEU A 131 5.80 16.97 9.87
C LEU A 131 6.18 16.02 11.03
N SER A 132 5.97 14.72 10.85
CA SER A 132 6.41 13.71 11.81
C SER A 132 7.92 13.72 12.03
N GLY A 133 8.71 13.94 10.97
CA GLY A 133 10.16 14.07 11.06
C GLY A 133 10.57 15.29 11.89
N LEU A 134 9.91 16.43 11.69
CA LEU A 134 10.15 17.67 12.44
C LEU A 134 9.80 17.56 13.93
N GLU A 135 8.80 16.76 14.29
CA GLU A 135 8.41 16.54 15.70
C GLU A 135 9.37 15.60 16.46
N THR A 136 10.28 14.91 15.77
CA THR A 136 11.13 13.88 16.38
C THR A 136 12.38 14.47 17.05
N ASN A 137 12.65 14.07 18.30
CA ASN A 137 13.85 14.50 19.03
C ASN A 137 15.10 13.73 18.56
N LEU A 138 15.87 14.33 17.65
CA LEU A 138 17.05 13.71 17.03
C LEU A 138 18.13 13.27 18.04
N LYS A 139 18.32 14.02 19.14
CA LYS A 139 19.33 13.67 20.15
C LYS A 139 18.97 12.38 20.88
N MET A 140 17.69 12.22 21.22
CA MET A 140 17.22 10.99 21.85
C MET A 140 17.22 9.84 20.84
N PHE A 141 16.81 10.08 19.60
CA PHE A 141 16.87 9.10 18.51
C PHE A 141 18.27 8.49 18.34
N LEU A 142 19.31 9.33 18.26
CA LEU A 142 20.70 8.86 18.11
C LEU A 142 21.18 8.07 19.34
N LYS A 143 20.73 8.42 20.55
CA LYS A 143 21.09 7.71 21.78
C LYS A 143 20.57 6.26 21.79
N TYR A 144 19.37 6.01 21.26
CA TYR A 144 18.75 4.69 21.23
C TYR A 144 18.85 4.00 19.85
N ALA A 145 19.63 4.56 18.91
CA ALA A 145 19.76 4.05 17.55
C ALA A 145 20.21 2.58 17.48
N PHE A 146 21.06 2.12 18.39
CA PHE A 146 21.48 0.71 18.42
C PHE A 146 20.33 -0.24 18.79
N ALA A 147 19.57 0.08 19.83
CA ALA A 147 18.40 -0.70 20.22
C ALA A 147 17.34 -0.68 19.12
N GLY A 148 17.07 0.50 18.54
CA GLY A 148 16.17 0.64 17.39
C GLY A 148 16.62 -0.18 16.19
N SER A 149 17.92 -0.20 15.87
CA SER A 149 18.47 -0.98 14.75
C SER A 149 18.28 -2.48 14.94
N LEU A 150 18.47 -3.00 16.16
CA LEU A 150 18.22 -4.42 16.46
C LEU A 150 16.74 -4.77 16.32
N VAL A 151 15.86 -3.90 16.82
CA VAL A 151 14.40 -4.07 16.69
C VAL A 151 14.01 -4.04 15.20
N GLY A 152 14.57 -3.12 14.43
CA GLY A 152 14.24 -2.98 13.01
C GLY A 152 14.73 -4.16 12.16
N VAL A 153 16.02 -4.51 12.26
CA VAL A 153 16.58 -5.69 11.56
C VAL A 153 15.81 -6.97 11.93
N GLY A 154 15.54 -7.16 13.22
CA GLY A 154 14.75 -8.30 13.71
C GLY A 154 13.32 -8.28 13.16
N GLY A 155 12.69 -7.10 13.16
CA GLY A 155 11.34 -6.88 12.64
C GLY A 155 11.24 -7.19 11.15
N VAL A 156 12.15 -6.68 10.33
CA VAL A 156 12.17 -6.91 8.87
C VAL A 156 12.39 -8.38 8.55
N VAL A 157 13.41 -9.01 9.14
CA VAL A 157 13.69 -10.44 8.89
C VAL A 157 12.51 -11.30 9.32
N PHE A 158 11.99 -11.07 10.53
CA PHE A 158 10.87 -11.85 11.05
C PHE A 158 9.59 -11.64 10.21
N SER A 159 9.26 -10.40 9.88
CA SER A 159 8.03 -10.07 9.12
C SER A 159 8.09 -10.58 7.70
N PHE A 160 9.27 -10.52 7.05
CA PHE A 160 9.49 -11.09 5.73
C PHE A 160 9.21 -12.59 5.73
N LEU A 161 9.90 -13.32 6.62
CA LEU A 161 9.76 -14.77 6.72
C LEU A 161 8.33 -15.17 7.08
N LEU A 162 7.69 -14.44 8.00
CA LEU A 162 6.31 -14.70 8.37
C LEU A 162 5.36 -14.48 7.20
N GLY A 163 5.50 -13.38 6.44
CA GLY A 163 4.66 -13.09 5.28
C GLY A 163 4.82 -14.12 4.16
N ASP A 164 6.07 -14.51 3.88
CA ASP A 164 6.43 -15.56 2.92
C ASP A 164 5.82 -16.92 3.31
N LEU A 165 6.05 -17.35 4.57
CA LEU A 165 5.48 -18.59 5.09
C LEU A 165 3.96 -18.55 5.16
N CYS A 166 3.37 -17.41 5.49
CA CYS A 166 1.92 -17.24 5.46
C CYS A 166 1.36 -17.44 4.05
N ALA A 167 2.06 -17.00 3.00
CA ALA A 167 1.63 -17.25 1.63
C ALA A 167 1.65 -18.76 1.30
N VAL A 168 2.73 -19.45 1.66
CA VAL A 168 2.89 -20.91 1.48
C VAL A 168 1.85 -21.72 2.30
N TYR A 169 1.61 -21.30 3.53
CA TYR A 169 0.64 -21.95 4.41
C TYR A 169 -0.80 -21.69 3.94
N ALA A 170 -1.14 -20.45 3.60
CA ALA A 170 -2.49 -20.08 3.21
C ALA A 170 -2.94 -20.83 1.93
N THR A 171 -2.04 -21.06 0.97
CA THR A 171 -2.35 -21.89 -0.21
C THR A 171 -2.59 -23.35 0.11
N THR A 172 -2.08 -23.85 1.24
CA THR A 172 -2.28 -25.24 1.69
C THR A 172 -3.64 -25.42 2.37
N TYR A 173 -4.05 -24.45 3.20
CA TYR A 173 -5.24 -24.59 4.06
C TYR A 173 -6.47 -23.81 3.58
N LEU A 174 -6.31 -22.83 2.69
CA LEU A 174 -7.42 -22.05 2.11
C LEU A 174 -7.40 -22.05 0.57
N PRO A 175 -7.31 -23.22 -0.10
CA PRO A 175 -7.28 -23.28 -1.56
C PRO A 175 -8.56 -22.72 -2.20
N ASP A 176 -9.73 -22.92 -1.58
CA ASP A 176 -11.01 -22.45 -2.12
C ASP A 176 -11.21 -20.94 -2.01
N LEU A 177 -10.59 -20.30 -1.01
CA LEU A 177 -10.64 -18.84 -0.82
C LEU A 177 -9.66 -18.11 -1.73
N LEU A 178 -8.48 -18.70 -1.95
CA LEU A 178 -7.37 -18.09 -2.70
C LEU A 178 -7.29 -18.56 -4.16
N GLY A 179 -8.05 -19.59 -4.55
CA GLY A 179 -8.02 -20.20 -5.89
C GLY A 179 -8.42 -19.28 -7.04
N GLY A 180 -9.02 -18.12 -6.76
CA GLY A 180 -9.26 -17.07 -7.77
C GLY A 180 -8.00 -16.28 -8.15
N ILE A 181 -6.90 -16.39 -7.41
CA ILE A 181 -5.67 -15.64 -7.63
C ILE A 181 -4.66 -16.58 -8.31
N LYS A 182 -4.48 -16.40 -9.62
CA LYS A 182 -3.63 -17.26 -10.47
C LYS A 182 -2.23 -17.51 -9.89
N CYS A 183 -1.57 -16.48 -9.36
CA CYS A 183 -0.20 -16.61 -8.82
C CYS A 183 -0.13 -17.45 -7.53
N LEU A 184 -1.22 -17.51 -6.76
CA LEU A 184 -1.29 -18.33 -5.54
C LEU A 184 -1.70 -19.78 -5.86
N ALA A 185 -2.41 -20.01 -6.97
CA ALA A 185 -2.73 -21.35 -7.44
C ALA A 185 -1.47 -22.11 -7.87
N GLU A 186 -0.57 -21.47 -8.63
CA GLU A 186 0.74 -22.03 -9.01
C GLU A 186 1.60 -22.39 -7.79
N LEU A 187 1.54 -21.54 -6.76
CA LEU A 187 2.22 -21.76 -5.49
C LEU A 187 1.66 -22.99 -4.75
N GLY A 188 0.33 -23.15 -4.74
CA GLY A 188 -0.34 -24.30 -4.11
C GLY A 188 0.04 -25.65 -4.73
N GLU A 189 0.26 -25.71 -6.04
CA GLU A 189 0.71 -26.93 -6.72
C GLU A 189 2.13 -27.33 -6.29
N LEU A 190 3.06 -26.37 -6.19
CA LEU A 190 4.41 -26.63 -5.68
C LEU A 190 4.41 -27.18 -4.24
N VAL A 191 3.50 -26.69 -3.40
CA VAL A 191 3.37 -27.17 -2.02
C VAL A 191 2.81 -28.60 -1.98
N LYS A 192 1.81 -28.92 -2.82
CA LYS A 192 1.26 -30.29 -2.94
C LYS A 192 2.31 -31.30 -3.42
N GLU A 193 3.24 -30.87 -4.27
CA GLU A 193 4.38 -31.69 -4.72
C GLU A 193 5.48 -31.87 -3.63
N GLY A 194 5.32 -31.28 -2.44
CA GLY A 194 6.30 -31.35 -1.35
C GLY A 194 7.50 -30.42 -1.53
N LYS A 195 7.49 -29.53 -2.52
CA LYS A 195 8.59 -28.60 -2.86
C LYS A 195 8.50 -27.29 -2.08
N VAL A 196 8.41 -27.38 -0.75
CA VAL A 196 8.15 -26.23 0.14
C VAL A 196 9.19 -25.11 -0.01
N VAL A 197 10.46 -25.45 -0.18
CA VAL A 197 11.53 -24.45 -0.35
C VAL A 197 11.39 -23.69 -1.68
N GLN A 198 10.95 -24.36 -2.74
CA GLN A 198 10.70 -23.72 -4.04
C GLN A 198 9.42 -22.89 -4.02
N ALA A 199 8.42 -23.31 -3.23
CA ALA A 199 7.21 -22.52 -3.00
C ALA A 199 7.50 -21.22 -2.23
N ALA A 200 8.38 -21.27 -1.22
CA ALA A 200 8.85 -20.07 -0.50
C ALA A 200 9.63 -19.11 -1.42
N LEU A 201 10.50 -19.66 -2.28
CA LEU A 201 11.25 -18.85 -3.25
C LEU A 201 10.46 -18.46 -4.50
N SER A 202 9.15 -18.71 -4.52
CA SER A 202 8.30 -18.32 -5.64
C SER A 202 8.03 -16.82 -5.62
N PRO A 203 7.82 -16.17 -6.78
CA PRO A 203 7.56 -14.75 -6.84
C PRO A 203 6.42 -14.26 -5.96
N ALA A 204 5.36 -15.07 -5.81
CA ALA A 204 4.18 -14.69 -5.05
C ALA A 204 4.44 -14.73 -3.53
N ALA A 205 5.13 -15.76 -3.01
CA ALA A 205 5.50 -15.81 -1.59
C ALA A 205 6.51 -14.73 -1.23
N MET A 206 7.56 -14.56 -2.05
CA MET A 206 8.55 -13.51 -1.85
C MET A 206 7.90 -12.13 -1.85
N PHE A 207 6.99 -11.86 -2.79
CA PHE A 207 6.27 -10.59 -2.83
C PHE A 207 5.42 -10.38 -1.57
N MET A 208 4.75 -11.41 -1.07
CA MET A 208 4.01 -11.33 0.20
C MET A 208 4.92 -11.04 1.39
N GLY A 209 6.11 -11.67 1.44
CA GLY A 209 7.15 -11.38 2.42
C GLY A 209 7.66 -9.94 2.33
N ILE A 210 7.92 -9.42 1.14
CA ILE A 210 8.32 -8.01 0.95
C ILE A 210 7.21 -7.08 1.44
N MET A 211 5.95 -7.34 1.06
CA MET A 211 4.82 -6.51 1.45
C MET A 211 4.58 -6.49 2.97
N SER A 212 4.88 -7.57 3.69
CA SER A 212 4.75 -7.62 5.15
C SER A 212 5.87 -6.89 5.90
N THR A 213 6.98 -6.52 5.25
CA THR A 213 8.06 -5.74 5.87
C THR A 213 7.82 -4.24 5.91
N ALA A 214 6.91 -3.71 5.08
CA ALA A 214 6.71 -2.28 4.95
C ALA A 214 6.02 -1.69 6.21
N THR A 215 6.77 -0.95 7.01
CA THR A 215 6.28 -0.23 8.20
C THR A 215 6.03 1.25 7.91
N SER A 216 5.20 1.93 8.72
CA SER A 216 4.94 3.38 8.58
C SER A 216 5.45 4.17 9.78
N VAL A 217 6.52 4.93 9.59
CA VAL A 217 7.05 5.88 10.59
C VAL A 217 6.00 6.94 10.93
N GLY A 218 5.32 7.51 9.93
CA GLY A 218 4.37 8.61 10.13
C GLY A 218 3.12 8.23 10.94
N ILE A 219 2.55 7.04 10.70
CA ILE A 219 1.40 6.56 11.49
C ILE A 219 1.85 6.28 12.93
N THR A 220 3.01 5.64 13.10
CA THR A 220 3.57 5.31 14.41
C THR A 220 3.84 6.56 15.25
N ALA A 221 4.48 7.56 14.66
CA ALA A 221 4.75 8.84 15.29
C ALA A 221 3.46 9.55 15.71
N ARG A 222 2.46 9.59 14.83
CA ARG A 222 1.17 10.22 15.15
C ARG A 222 0.47 9.52 16.31
N ILE A 223 0.48 8.18 16.34
CA ILE A 223 -0.10 7.41 17.46
C ILE A 223 0.64 7.68 18.77
N LEU A 224 1.98 7.69 18.75
CA LEU A 224 2.80 7.97 19.94
C LEU A 224 2.63 9.41 20.42
N SER A 225 2.50 10.37 19.49
CA SER A 225 2.27 11.79 19.77
C SER A 225 0.90 12.01 20.42
N GLU A 226 -0.16 11.40 19.86
CA GLU A 226 -1.51 11.40 20.46
C GLU A 226 -1.51 10.82 21.89
N LYS A 227 -0.72 9.78 22.13
CA LYS A 227 -0.57 9.17 23.45
C LYS A 227 0.40 9.91 24.39
N LYS A 228 1.06 10.97 23.94
CA LYS A 228 2.11 11.70 24.67
C LYS A 228 3.26 10.79 25.12
N LYS A 229 3.67 9.86 24.25
CA LYS A 229 4.72 8.86 24.49
C LYS A 229 5.89 8.95 23.50
N MET A 230 5.96 9.99 22.66
CA MET A 230 7.06 10.19 21.70
C MET A 230 8.44 10.31 22.35
N ASP A 231 8.52 10.93 23.54
CA ASP A 231 9.77 11.12 24.27
C ASP A 231 10.07 9.99 25.28
N SER A 232 9.25 8.94 25.34
CA SER A 232 9.55 7.80 26.23
C SER A 232 10.63 6.92 25.61
N GLU A 233 11.34 6.14 26.44
CA GLU A 233 12.41 5.27 25.95
C GLU A 233 11.89 4.24 24.93
N GLU A 234 10.67 3.73 25.16
CA GLU A 234 10.00 2.83 24.24
C GLU A 234 9.58 3.55 22.96
N GLY A 235 9.04 4.77 23.06
CA GLY A 235 8.63 5.57 21.91
C GLY A 235 9.81 5.92 20.99
N VAL A 236 10.92 6.36 21.56
CA VAL A 236 12.15 6.67 20.81
C VAL A 236 12.75 5.40 20.19
N THR A 237 12.73 4.26 20.89
CA THR A 237 13.22 2.99 20.35
C THR A 237 12.36 2.50 19.17
N ILE A 238 11.04 2.62 19.27
CA ILE A 238 10.10 2.29 18.19
C ILE A 238 10.32 3.21 16.98
N MET A 239 10.46 4.51 17.20
CA MET A 239 10.74 5.49 16.14
C MET A 239 12.09 5.24 15.47
N ALA A 240 13.11 4.88 16.25
CA ALA A 240 14.43 4.49 15.75
C ALA A 240 14.37 3.22 14.89
N GLY A 241 13.63 2.20 15.33
CA GLY A 241 13.41 0.99 14.54
C GLY A 241 12.69 1.27 13.22
N ALA A 242 11.60 2.03 13.25
CA ALA A 242 10.80 2.32 12.07
C ALA A 242 11.58 3.06 10.96
N VAL A 243 12.52 3.94 11.31
CA VAL A 243 13.38 4.62 10.31
C VAL A 243 14.39 3.65 9.69
N ILE A 244 14.97 2.75 10.49
CA ILE A 244 15.87 1.70 9.97
C ILE A 244 15.09 0.73 9.07
N ASP A 245 13.84 0.43 9.43
CA ASP A 245 12.94 -0.42 8.64
C ASP A 245 12.63 0.17 7.27
N ASP A 246 12.53 1.50 7.12
CA ASP A 246 12.36 2.12 5.80
C ASP A 246 13.57 1.87 4.88
N VAL A 247 14.79 1.89 5.41
CA VAL A 247 16.03 1.58 4.66
C VAL A 247 16.06 0.12 4.26
N LEU A 248 15.87 -0.75 5.24
CA LEU A 248 15.93 -2.19 5.05
C LEU A 248 14.80 -2.65 4.14
N GLY A 249 13.61 -2.07 4.26
CA GLY A 249 12.46 -2.33 3.40
C GLY A 249 12.73 -1.97 1.95
N ILE A 250 13.36 -0.83 1.66
CA ILE A 250 13.78 -0.47 0.29
C ILE A 250 14.81 -1.47 -0.25
N ILE A 251 15.79 -1.89 0.56
CA ILE A 251 16.79 -2.88 0.15
C ILE A 251 16.15 -4.24 -0.14
N VAL A 252 15.30 -4.73 0.76
CA VAL A 252 14.58 -6.00 0.63
C VAL A 252 13.66 -5.97 -0.59
N LEU A 253 12.94 -4.86 -0.81
CA LEU A 253 12.13 -4.64 -2.01
C LEU A 253 12.98 -4.66 -3.27
N ALA A 254 14.10 -3.94 -3.30
CA ALA A 254 14.99 -3.88 -4.47
C ALA A 254 15.55 -5.26 -4.82
N ILE A 255 16.05 -6.00 -3.82
CA ILE A 255 16.58 -7.34 -4.00
C ILE A 255 15.48 -8.30 -4.46
N GLY A 256 14.35 -8.32 -3.74
CA GLY A 256 13.23 -9.21 -4.04
C GLY A 256 12.62 -8.96 -5.41
N MET A 257 12.44 -7.69 -5.80
CA MET A 257 11.97 -7.33 -7.14
C MET A 257 12.99 -7.71 -8.23
N GLY A 258 14.29 -7.60 -7.96
CA GLY A 258 15.34 -8.06 -8.88
C GLY A 258 15.30 -9.58 -9.09
N ILE A 259 15.16 -10.35 -8.01
CA ILE A 259 15.01 -11.82 -8.07
C ILE A 259 13.74 -12.19 -8.85
N ILE A 260 12.59 -11.59 -8.51
CA ILE A 260 11.30 -11.83 -9.18
C ILE A 260 11.39 -11.48 -10.67
N GLY A 261 12.04 -10.37 -11.02
CA GLY A 261 12.26 -9.96 -12.40
C GLY A 261 13.05 -11.01 -13.19
N SER A 262 14.20 -11.44 -12.65
CA SER A 262 15.05 -12.46 -13.28
C SER A 262 14.34 -13.81 -13.48
N GLN A 263 13.51 -14.23 -12.51
CA GLN A 263 12.73 -15.46 -12.61
C GLN A 263 11.64 -15.37 -13.70
N ARG A 264 11.01 -14.19 -13.86
CA ARG A 264 10.00 -13.96 -14.91
C ARG A 264 10.61 -13.96 -16.30
N GLU A 265 11.79 -13.36 -16.47
CA GLU A 265 12.53 -13.36 -17.73
C GLU A 265 12.97 -14.79 -18.11
N ALA A 266 13.49 -15.56 -17.15
CA ALA A 266 13.83 -16.97 -17.35
C ALA A 266 12.61 -17.82 -17.75
N ALA A 267 11.45 -17.59 -17.11
CA ALA A 267 10.20 -18.27 -17.46
C ALA A 267 9.70 -17.91 -18.88
N ALA A 268 9.87 -16.65 -19.32
CA ALA A 268 9.48 -16.20 -20.65
C ALA A 268 10.41 -16.73 -21.77
N ALA A 269 11.68 -17.01 -21.46
CA ALA A 269 12.65 -17.58 -22.39
C ALA A 269 12.47 -19.09 -22.65
N GLY A 270 11.62 -19.79 -21.88
CA GLY A 270 11.38 -21.23 -22.03
C GLY A 270 12.57 -22.13 -21.65
N GLU A 271 13.59 -21.55 -21.01
CA GLU A 271 14.77 -22.28 -20.54
C GLU A 271 14.49 -22.87 -19.15
N ALA A 272 14.75 -24.17 -18.97
CA ALA A 272 14.65 -24.83 -17.69
C ALA A 272 15.66 -24.25 -16.69
N ALA A 273 15.21 -23.28 -15.88
CA ALA A 273 15.68 -22.97 -14.53
C ALA A 273 17.22 -23.00 -14.28
N ALA A 274 18.05 -22.59 -15.23
CA ALA A 274 19.50 -22.66 -15.12
C ALA A 274 20.25 -21.38 -15.52
N GLN A 275 19.55 -20.26 -15.76
CA GLN A 275 20.20 -18.96 -15.67
C GLN A 275 20.27 -18.60 -14.19
N GLY A 276 21.48 -18.70 -13.63
CA GLY A 276 21.74 -18.31 -12.24
C GLY A 276 21.27 -16.89 -11.99
N ILE A 277 20.76 -16.64 -10.79
CA ILE A 277 20.39 -15.29 -10.34
C ILE A 277 21.58 -14.36 -10.58
N ASP A 278 21.39 -13.32 -11.41
CA ASP A 278 22.44 -12.33 -11.64
C ASP A 278 22.55 -11.42 -10.42
N TRP A 279 23.32 -11.87 -9.45
CA TRP A 279 23.64 -11.12 -8.24
C TRP A 279 24.31 -9.78 -8.52
N GLY A 280 24.90 -9.60 -9.72
CA GLY A 280 25.49 -8.34 -10.17
C GLY A 280 24.45 -7.24 -10.35
N SER A 281 23.46 -7.45 -11.21
CA SER A 281 22.39 -6.47 -11.45
C SER A 281 21.50 -6.23 -10.23
N ILE A 282 21.24 -7.27 -9.44
CA ILE A 282 20.48 -7.15 -8.19
C ILE A 282 21.26 -6.32 -7.17
N GLY A 283 22.55 -6.59 -7.02
CA GLY A 283 23.45 -5.83 -6.14
C GLY A 283 23.54 -4.36 -6.57
N GLU A 284 23.64 -4.08 -7.87
CA GLU A 284 23.64 -2.71 -8.40
C GLU A 284 22.32 -1.99 -8.11
N THR A 285 21.18 -2.67 -8.26
CA THR A 285 19.86 -2.11 -7.96
C THR A 285 19.72 -1.79 -6.48
N ALA A 286 20.12 -2.70 -5.60
CA ALA A 286 20.13 -2.49 -4.16
C ALA A 286 21.06 -1.32 -3.76
N LEU A 287 22.25 -1.24 -4.36
CA LEU A 287 23.21 -0.16 -4.11
C LEU A 287 22.68 1.20 -4.57
N LYS A 288 22.04 1.27 -5.74
CA LYS A 288 21.38 2.50 -6.23
C LYS A 288 20.25 2.94 -5.29
N ALA A 289 19.39 2.00 -4.88
CA ALA A 289 18.29 2.29 -3.97
C ALA A 289 18.79 2.81 -2.62
N PHE A 290 19.80 2.16 -2.04
CA PHE A 290 20.45 2.61 -0.82
C PHE A 290 21.16 3.97 -1.00
N GLY A 291 21.85 4.16 -2.12
CA GLY A 291 22.56 5.41 -2.43
C GLY A 291 21.61 6.61 -2.52
N VAL A 292 20.45 6.45 -3.15
CA VAL A 292 19.41 7.49 -3.21
C VAL A 292 18.91 7.85 -1.80
N TRP A 293 18.65 6.84 -0.96
CA TRP A 293 18.25 7.06 0.42
C TRP A 293 19.34 7.81 1.22
N LEU A 294 20.60 7.35 1.16
CA LEU A 294 21.72 7.92 1.89
C LEU A 294 21.95 9.40 1.52
N VAL A 295 21.91 9.72 0.22
CA VAL A 295 22.00 11.10 -0.25
C VAL A 295 20.86 11.94 0.30
N GLY A 296 19.63 11.43 0.28
CA GLY A 296 18.47 12.11 0.86
C GLY A 296 18.63 12.38 2.35
N THR A 297 19.13 11.41 3.12
CA THR A 297 19.37 11.57 4.57
C THR A 297 20.47 12.58 4.85
N ILE A 298 21.60 12.51 4.13
CA ILE A 298 22.71 13.47 4.33
C ILE A 298 22.24 14.89 4.02
N VAL A 299 21.53 15.09 2.91
CA VAL A 299 20.98 16.40 2.53
C VAL A 299 19.93 16.89 3.53
N GLY A 300 19.15 15.99 4.13
CA GLY A 300 18.12 16.36 5.12
C GLY A 300 18.66 16.67 6.52
N VAL A 301 19.87 16.19 6.86
CA VAL A 301 20.51 16.38 8.17
C VAL A 301 21.41 17.62 8.20
N VAL A 302 21.97 18.02 7.05
CA VAL A 302 22.80 19.24 6.88
C VAL A 302 21.93 20.47 6.72
#